data_AF-I4N3Q8-F1
#
_entry.id   AF-I4N3Q8-F1
#
_cell.length_a   1.000
_cell.length_b   1.000
_cell.length_c   1.000
_cell.angle_alpha   90.00
_cell.angle_beta   90.00
_cell.angle_gamma   90.00
#
_symmetry.space_group_name_H-M   'P 1'
#
loop_
_entity.id
_entity.type
_entity.pdbx_description
1 polymer ?
#
loop_
_entity_poly.entity_id
_entity_poly.type
_entity_poly.pdbx_seq_one_letter_code
_entity_poly.pdbx_strand_id
1 'polypeptide(L)' 'MSITISVRLSSGSYHARAMGLGVTASSAEGAQAAARAVCRKLGLEPRLLENTDDDKDVTRFVHPGEEKSS' A
#
# COMPACT_ATOMS: atom_id res chain seq x y z
N MET A 1 5.89 5.26 -13.67
CA MET A 1 6.85 4.81 -12.64
C MET A 1 6.05 3.99 -11.64
N SER A 2 6.31 2.70 -11.45
CA SER A 2 5.52 1.89 -10.52
C SER A 2 5.93 2.15 -9.07
N ILE A 3 4.96 2.08 -8.17
CA ILE A 3 5.13 2.33 -6.74
C ILE A 3 4.85 1.02 -6.01
N THR A 4 5.86 0.51 -5.32
CA THR A 4 5.73 -0.69 -4.49
C THR A 4 5.36 -0.29 -3.07
N ILE A 5 4.33 -0.94 -2.52
CA ILE A 5 3.87 -0.75 -1.14
C ILE A 5 4.06 -2.08 -0.40
N SER A 6 4.83 -2.04 0.68
CA SER A 6 5.04 -3.19 1.55
C SER A 6 4.19 -3.06 2.80
N VAL A 7 3.46 -4.11 3.13
CA VAL A 7 2.57 -4.15 4.29
C VAL A 7 2.97 -5.28 5.22
N ARG A 8 3.17 -4.96 6.49
CA ARG A 8 3.49 -5.94 7.54
C ARG A 8 2.48 -5.86 8.66
N LEU A 9 2.10 -6.99 9.23
CA LEU A 9 1.33 -7.02 10.46
C LEU A 9 2.27 -6.76 11.64
N SER A 10 1.96 -5.76 12.46
CA SER A 10 2.71 -5.45 13.68
C SER A 10 1.75 -5.04 14.78
N SER A 11 1.85 -5.67 15.96
CA SER A 11 1.07 -5.29 17.15
C SER A 11 -0.45 -5.24 16.90
N GLY A 12 -0.99 -6.13 16.06
CA GLY A 12 -2.42 -6.19 15.73
C GLY A 12 -2.89 -5.16 14.70
N SER A 13 -2.00 -4.44 14.03
CA SER A 13 -2.33 -3.52 12.93
C SER A 13 -1.44 -3.73 11.71
N TYR A 14 -2.01 -3.58 10.53
CA TYR A 14 -1.27 -3.66 9.27
C TYR A 14 -0.60 -2.33 8.98
N HIS A 15 0.71 -2.32 8.84
CA HIS A 15 1.53 -1.14 8.57
C HIS A 15 2.04 -1.19 7.14
N ALA A 16 1.56 -0.27 6.30
CA ALA A 16 1.91 -0.09 4.91
C ALA A 16 2.94 1.02 4.72
N ARG A 17 3.92 0.78 3.83
CA ARG A 17 4.97 1.74 3.48
C ARG A 17 5.18 1.75 1.96
N ALA A 18 5.11 2.94 1.36
CA ALA A 18 5.57 3.14 -0.02
C ALA A 18 7.10 3.15 -0.07
N MET A 19 7.64 2.22 -0.86
CA MET A 19 9.08 2.10 -1.08
C MET A 19 9.57 3.28 -1.91
N GLY A 20 10.68 3.89 -1.50
CA GLY A 20 11.28 5.04 -2.20
C GLY A 20 10.61 6.40 -1.96
N LEU A 21 9.38 6.45 -1.43
CA LEU A 21 8.62 7.70 -1.24
C LEU A 21 8.49 8.15 0.23
N GLY A 22 8.83 7.27 1.18
CA GLY A 22 8.77 7.59 2.61
C GLY A 22 7.35 7.73 3.20
N VAL A 23 6.30 7.58 2.38
CA VAL A 23 4.90 7.66 2.83
C VAL A 23 4.48 6.35 3.48
N THR A 24 3.83 6.45 4.63
CA THR A 24 3.34 5.30 5.41
C THR A 24 1.88 5.48 5.82
N ALA A 25 1.17 4.38 6.02
CA ALA A 25 -0.16 4.35 6.60
C ALA A 25 -0.36 3.03 7.36
N SER A 26 -1.32 2.99 8.26
CA SER A 26 -1.70 1.78 8.95
C SER A 26 -3.20 1.56 8.90
N SER A 27 -3.63 0.32 9.06
CA SER A 27 -5.05 -0.04 9.15
C SER A 27 -5.21 -1.30 9.99
N ALA A 28 -6.24 -1.33 10.83
CA ALA A 28 -6.64 -2.53 11.56
C ALA A 28 -7.46 -3.48 10.68
N GLU A 29 -8.06 -2.97 9.60
CA GLU A 29 -9.01 -3.70 8.75
C GLU A 29 -8.33 -4.78 7.87
N GLY A 30 -7.06 -4.60 7.53
CA GLY A 30 -6.34 -5.53 6.67
C GLY A 30 -5.17 -4.92 5.89
N ALA A 31 -4.37 -5.78 5.27
CA ALA A 31 -3.20 -5.36 4.50
C ALA A 31 -3.57 -4.46 3.31
N GLN A 32 -4.62 -4.84 2.57
CA GLN A 32 -5.12 -4.07 1.45
C GLN A 32 -5.65 -2.68 1.87
N ALA A 33 -6.33 -2.59 3.02
CA ALA A 33 -6.83 -1.32 3.53
C ALA A 33 -5.67 -0.37 3.88
N ALA A 34 -4.61 -0.89 4.51
CA ALA A 34 -3.41 -0.12 4.81
C ALA A 34 -2.71 0.38 3.52
N ALA A 35 -2.57 -0.48 2.50
CA ALA A 35 -1.98 -0.09 1.23
C ALA A 35 -2.81 0.96 0.48
N ARG A 36 -4.14 0.83 0.46
CA ARG A 36 -5.04 1.84 -0.11
C ARG A 36 -4.92 3.19 0.59
N ALA A 37 -4.73 3.20 1.90
CA ALA A 37 -4.50 4.43 2.65
C ALA A 37 -3.19 5.13 2.23
N VAL A 38 -2.13 4.36 1.91
CA VAL A 38 -0.90 4.91 1.31
C VAL A 38 -1.17 5.53 -0.06
N CYS A 39 -1.90 4.85 -0.95
CA CYS A 39 -2.28 5.39 -2.25
C CYS A 39 -3.03 6.73 -2.12
N ARG A 40 -4.01 6.80 -1.22
CA ARG A 40 -4.76 8.03 -0.96
C ARG A 40 -3.88 9.18 -0.48
N LYS A 41 -2.90 8.92 0.40
CA LYS A 41 -1.93 9.93 0.84
C LYS A 41 -1.01 10.42 -0.27
N LEU A 42 -0.74 9.55 -1.25
CA LEU A 42 0.07 9.87 -2.43
C LEU A 42 -0.74 10.50 -3.57
N GLY A 43 -2.06 10.67 -3.44
CA GLY A 43 -2.92 11.15 -4.53
C GLY A 43 -3.13 10.14 -5.67
N LEU A 44 -2.86 8.86 -5.40
CA LEU A 44 -2.97 7.76 -6.36
C LEU A 44 -4.33 7.08 -6.28
N GLU A 45 -4.78 6.50 -7.39
CA GLU A 45 -6.06 5.79 -7.46
C GLU A 45 -5.99 4.40 -6.79
N PRO A 46 -6.55 4.21 -5.59
CA PRO A 46 -6.39 2.96 -4.81
C PRO A 46 -7.01 1.71 -5.47
N ARG A 47 -7.76 1.87 -6.56
CA ARG A 47 -8.33 0.77 -7.36
C ARG A 47 -7.31 0.09 -8.27
N LEU A 48 -6.24 0.79 -8.64
CA LEU A 48 -5.16 0.26 -9.48
C LEU A 48 -4.08 -0.46 -8.67
N LEU A 49 -4.33 -0.68 -7.38
CA LEU A 49 -3.44 -1.39 -6.49
C LEU A 49 -3.58 -2.89 -6.73
N GLU A 50 -2.51 -3.52 -7.22
CA GLU A 50 -2.44 -4.95 -7.45
C GLU A 50 -1.63 -5.62 -6.32
N ASN A 51 -2.11 -6.77 -5.84
CA ASN A 51 -1.37 -7.59 -4.89
C ASN A 51 -0.43 -8.51 -5.67
N THR A 52 0.87 -8.46 -5.34
CA THR A 52 1.89 -9.21 -6.07
C THR A 52 2.39 -10.44 -5.32
N ASP A 53 2.22 -10.49 -4.00
CA ASP A 53 2.64 -11.63 -3.19
C ASP A 53 2.01 -11.55 -1.79
N ASP A 54 1.59 -12.70 -1.29
CA ASP A 54 1.10 -12.92 0.08
C ASP A 54 2.11 -13.82 0.82
N ASP A 55 3.35 -13.33 0.95
CA ASP A 55 4.32 -13.96 1.85
C ASP A 55 3.79 -13.90 3.29
N LYS A 56 4.10 -14.92 4.10
CA LYS A 56 3.49 -15.14 5.42
C LYS A 56 3.68 -13.97 6.40
N ASP A 57 4.71 -13.14 6.20
CA ASP A 57 5.03 -12.02 7.08
C ASP A 57 4.86 -10.63 6.43
N VAL A 58 4.90 -10.54 5.10
CA VAL A 58 4.84 -9.26 4.37
C VAL A 58 4.01 -9.38 3.10
N THR A 59 2.89 -8.67 3.06
CA THR A 59 2.09 -8.52 1.85
C THR A 59 2.65 -7.40 0.98
N ARG A 60 2.91 -7.67 -0.30
CA ARG A 60 3.39 -6.66 -1.25
C ARG A 60 2.31 -6.27 -2.25
N PHE A 61 2.15 -4.97 -2.43
CA PHE A 61 1.28 -4.37 -3.43
C PHE A 61 2.09 -3.51 -4.40
N VAL A 62 1.62 -3.40 -5.63
CA VAL A 62 2.19 -2.55 -6.66
C VAL A 62 1.10 -1.66 -7.23
N HIS A 63 1.43 -0.39 -7.45
CA HIS A 63 0.59 0.59 -8.11
C HIS A 63 1.30 1.08 -9.38
N PRO A 64 0.62 1.26 -10.52
CA PRO A 64 1.25 1.73 -11.76
C PRO A 64 1.79 3.16 -11.69
N GLY A 65 1.45 3.88 -10.62
CA GLY A 65 1.80 5.28 -10.38
C GLY A 65 0.88 6.26 -11.09
N GLU A 66 -0.28 5.81 -11.56
CA GLU A 66 -1.30 6.70 -12.13
C GLU A 66 -1.87 7.59 -11.02
N GLU A 67 -1.53 8.87 -11.10
CA GLU A 67 -2.15 9.90 -10.29
C GLU A 67 -3.64 9.96 -10.64
N LYS A 68 -4.45 10.34 -9.66
CA LYS A 68 -5.88 10.51 -9.87
C LYS A 68 -6.13 11.66 -10.86
N SER A 69 -6.14 11.36 -12.15
CA SER A 69 -6.56 12.26 -13.22
C SER A 69 -7.99 12.69 -12.91
N SER A 70 -8.15 13.93 -12.48
CA SER A 70 -9.42 14.51 -12.04
C SER A 70 -10.32 14.87 -13.21
#